data_AF-A0A1C5DHR4-F1
#
_entry.id   AF-A0A1C5DHR4-F1
#
_cell.length_a   1.000
_cell.length_b   1.000
_cell.length_c   1.000
_cell.angle_alpha   90.00
_cell.angle_beta   90.00
_cell.angle_gamma   90.00
#
_symmetry.space_group_name_H-M   'P 1'
#
loop_
_entity.id
_entity.type
_entity.pdbx_description
1 polymer ?
#
loop_
_entity_poly.entity_id
_entity_poly.type
_entity_poly.pdbx_seq_one_letter_code
_entity_poly.pdbx_strand_id
1 'polypeptide(L)'
;MNHSRGVHLLAELIDVDPSHVARAVSTASRAHRTIHESGIHELTGEQLRRLVERDRFAVVIVANLAMRFAGRSEDALLLMDIYRASVGTQAHSMPIRKGVGALPEHHDHPYVQRAIRILQAAGLPPLHTDGIHPLRWGFQVQPAGEGLPGWVFINPDPDCDERTGFAGGRRGYLAVMCWAGWGVINEPVYEGLLAAVHPDHRNNAFSAPSNF
;
A
#
# COMPACT_ATOMS: atom_id res chain seq x y z
N MET A 1 -9.76 28.17 -1.65
CA MET A 1 -10.70 27.46 -2.54
C MET A 1 -11.05 26.15 -1.86
N ASN A 2 -12.33 25.81 -1.73
CA ASN A 2 -12.72 24.51 -1.15
C ASN A 2 -12.64 23.45 -2.24
N HIS A 3 -11.72 22.49 -2.11
CA HIS A 3 -11.64 21.32 -2.98
C HIS A 3 -12.68 20.28 -2.54
N SER A 4 -13.03 19.35 -3.43
CA SER A 4 -13.99 18.31 -3.09
C SER A 4 -13.43 17.29 -2.12
N ARG A 5 -14.32 16.53 -1.45
CA ARG A 5 -13.92 15.50 -0.49
C ARG A 5 -13.02 14.44 -1.11
N GLY A 6 -13.28 14.01 -2.34
CA GLY A 6 -12.45 13.04 -3.06
C GLY A 6 -11.03 13.54 -3.32
N VAL A 7 -10.86 14.82 -3.65
CA VAL A 7 -9.54 15.46 -3.78
C VAL A 7 -8.81 15.45 -2.44
N HIS A 8 -9.48 15.83 -1.35
CA HIS A 8 -8.89 15.81 -0.01
C HIS A 8 -8.48 14.39 0.43
N LEU A 9 -9.33 13.39 0.20
CA LEU A 9 -9.03 12.01 0.58
C LEU A 9 -7.88 11.41 -0.22
N LEU A 10 -7.80 11.68 -1.52
CA LEU A 10 -6.66 11.23 -2.33
C LEU A 10 -5.38 11.96 -1.92
N ALA A 11 -5.48 13.26 -1.62
CA ALA A 11 -4.37 14.07 -1.11
C ALA A 11 -3.84 13.56 0.23
N GLU A 12 -4.73 13.20 1.16
CA GLU A 12 -4.38 12.56 2.44
C GLU A 12 -3.72 11.19 2.22
N LEU A 13 -4.25 10.38 1.31
CA LEU A 13 -3.74 9.03 1.02
C LEU A 13 -2.30 9.05 0.47
N ILE A 14 -1.98 10.04 -0.36
CA ILE A 14 -0.66 10.15 -1.01
C ILE A 14 0.23 11.23 -0.36
N ASP A 15 -0.22 11.86 0.71
CA ASP A 15 0.48 12.89 1.47
C ASP A 15 1.00 14.05 0.60
N VAL A 16 0.08 14.71 -0.11
CA VAL A 16 0.38 15.92 -0.89
C VAL A 16 -0.68 17.00 -0.69
N ASP A 17 -0.36 18.24 -1.05
CA ASP A 17 -1.36 19.31 -1.01
C ASP A 17 -2.55 19.04 -1.97
N PRO A 18 -3.81 19.21 -1.53
CA PRO A 18 -5.01 19.01 -2.35
C PRO A 18 -5.03 19.75 -3.69
N SER A 19 -4.36 20.90 -3.79
CA SER A 19 -4.27 21.67 -5.05
C SER A 19 -3.52 20.91 -6.14
N HIS A 20 -2.50 20.11 -5.80
CA HIS A 20 -1.78 19.25 -6.74
C HIS A 20 -2.69 18.14 -7.28
N VAL A 21 -3.51 17.57 -6.40
CA VAL A 21 -4.50 16.54 -6.80
C VAL A 21 -5.59 17.16 -7.68
N ALA A 22 -6.13 18.33 -7.33
CA ALA A 22 -7.11 19.03 -8.16
C ALA A 22 -6.55 19.34 -9.57
N ARG A 23 -5.30 19.80 -9.64
CA ARG A 23 -4.59 20.03 -10.91
C ARG A 23 -4.38 18.74 -11.69
N ALA A 24 -4.02 17.64 -11.02
CA ALA A 24 -3.83 16.33 -11.62
C ALA A 24 -5.13 15.79 -12.22
N VAL A 25 -6.25 15.90 -11.50
CA VAL A 25 -7.58 15.53 -12.01
C VAL A 25 -7.93 16.34 -13.25
N SER A 26 -7.77 17.66 -13.20
CA SER A 26 -8.05 18.54 -14.35
C SER A 26 -7.21 18.16 -15.57
N THR A 27 -5.92 17.85 -15.35
CA THR A 27 -4.99 17.46 -16.42
C THR A 27 -5.35 16.08 -16.99
N ALA A 28 -5.59 15.10 -16.12
CA ALA A 28 -5.88 13.72 -16.51
C ALA A 28 -7.23 13.60 -17.22
N SER A 29 -8.26 14.32 -16.78
CA SER A 29 -9.58 14.34 -17.42
C SER A 29 -9.55 14.91 -18.84
N ARG A 30 -8.60 15.80 -19.16
CA ARG A 30 -8.42 16.30 -20.53
C ARG A 30 -7.78 15.28 -21.45
N ALA A 31 -6.97 14.37 -20.90
CA ALA A 31 -6.19 13.40 -21.67
C ALA A 31 -6.86 12.01 -21.74
N HIS A 32 -7.67 11.65 -20.74
CA HIS A 32 -8.26 10.31 -20.62
C HIS A 32 -9.77 10.38 -20.37
N ARG A 33 -10.53 9.89 -21.34
CA ARG A 33 -12.00 9.85 -21.30
C ARG A 33 -12.55 9.10 -20.08
N THR A 34 -11.95 7.96 -19.73
CA THR A 34 -12.35 7.19 -18.54
C THR A 34 -12.19 7.98 -17.25
N ILE A 35 -11.13 8.78 -17.14
CA ILE A 35 -10.88 9.63 -15.97
C ILE A 35 -11.88 10.79 -15.93
N HIS A 36 -12.20 11.38 -17.09
CA HIS A 36 -13.25 12.39 -17.19
C HIS A 36 -14.62 11.84 -16.72
N GLU A 37 -14.98 10.65 -17.20
CA GLU A 37 -16.24 9.98 -16.89
C GLU A 37 -16.29 9.38 -15.47
N SER A 38 -15.12 9.20 -14.82
CA SER A 38 -15.03 8.63 -13.47
C SER A 38 -15.51 9.56 -12.34
N GLY A 39 -15.66 10.86 -12.61
CA GLY A 39 -16.20 11.82 -11.64
C GLY A 39 -15.31 12.10 -10.42
N ILE A 40 -14.00 11.82 -10.47
CA ILE A 40 -13.05 11.96 -9.31
C ILE A 40 -13.17 13.29 -8.55
N HIS A 41 -13.52 14.36 -9.26
CA HIS A 41 -13.67 15.72 -8.73
C HIS A 41 -14.90 15.90 -7.83
N GLU A 42 -15.85 14.97 -7.79
CA GLU A 42 -17.10 15.09 -7.01
C GLU A 42 -17.30 13.95 -5.99
N LEU A 43 -16.34 13.03 -5.90
CA LEU A 43 -16.55 11.82 -5.11
C LEU A 43 -16.60 12.10 -3.60
N THR A 44 -17.61 11.54 -2.95
CA THR A 44 -17.58 11.26 -1.51
C THR A 44 -16.52 10.20 -1.20
N GLY A 45 -16.16 10.01 0.07
CA GLY A 45 -15.16 9.00 0.44
C GLY A 45 -15.54 7.56 0.08
N GLU A 46 -16.82 7.23 0.21
CA GLU A 46 -17.36 5.93 -0.19
C GLU A 46 -17.31 5.73 -1.72
N GLN A 47 -17.52 6.79 -2.50
CA GLN A 47 -17.42 6.71 -3.96
C GLN A 47 -15.96 6.65 -4.44
N LEU A 48 -15.04 7.35 -3.78
CA LEU A 48 -13.61 7.21 -4.05
C LEU A 48 -13.14 5.79 -3.75
N ARG A 49 -13.58 5.20 -2.62
CA ARG A 49 -13.30 3.80 -2.27
C ARG A 49 -13.78 2.84 -3.36
N ARG A 50 -15.03 3.00 -3.83
CA ARG A 50 -15.58 2.18 -4.93
C ARG A 50 -14.86 2.39 -6.25
N LEU A 51 -14.38 3.60 -6.54
CA LEU A 51 -13.60 3.86 -7.75
C LEU A 51 -12.22 3.20 -7.68
N VAL A 52 -11.56 3.24 -6.52
CA VAL A 52 -10.31 2.50 -6.29
C VAL A 52 -10.52 0.98 -6.47
N GLU A 53 -11.70 0.47 -6.13
CA GLU A 53 -12.05 -0.95 -6.34
C GLU A 53 -12.38 -1.28 -7.81
N ARG A 54 -13.03 -0.37 -8.55
CA ARG A 54 -13.54 -0.62 -9.91
C ARG A 54 -12.56 -0.22 -11.02
N ASP A 55 -11.88 0.91 -10.88
CA ASP A 55 -10.94 1.46 -11.86
C ASP A 55 -9.73 2.08 -11.16
N ARG A 56 -8.96 1.20 -10.54
CA ARG A 56 -7.76 1.57 -9.79
C ARG A 56 -6.68 2.22 -10.67
N PHE A 57 -6.67 1.92 -11.95
CA PHE A 57 -5.69 2.47 -12.90
C PHE A 57 -5.89 3.97 -13.09
N ALA A 58 -7.15 4.43 -13.23
CA ALA A 58 -7.48 5.86 -13.31
C ALA A 58 -6.97 6.64 -12.08
N VAL A 59 -7.17 6.09 -10.87
CA VAL A 59 -6.70 6.72 -9.62
C VAL A 59 -5.18 6.79 -9.56
N VAL A 60 -4.48 5.75 -10.01
CA VAL A 60 -3.01 5.70 -10.05
C VAL A 60 -2.45 6.77 -10.99
N ILE A 61 -3.06 7.00 -12.15
CA ILE A 61 -2.63 8.06 -13.08
C ILE A 61 -2.74 9.43 -12.41
N VAL A 62 -3.88 9.71 -11.76
CA VAL A 62 -4.10 10.99 -11.07
C VAL A 62 -3.08 11.18 -9.94
N ALA A 63 -2.86 10.15 -9.11
CA ALA A 63 -1.88 10.23 -8.03
C ALA A 63 -0.44 10.41 -8.52
N ASN A 64 -0.06 9.72 -9.60
CA ASN A 64 1.25 9.88 -10.24
C ASN A 64 1.46 11.33 -10.70
N LEU A 65 0.48 11.92 -11.38
CA LEU A 65 0.53 13.32 -11.81
C LEU A 65 0.56 14.29 -10.61
N ALA A 66 -0.21 14.03 -9.56
CA ALA A 66 -0.23 14.85 -8.35
C ALA A 66 1.14 14.87 -7.66
N MET A 67 1.77 13.71 -7.50
CA MET A 67 3.14 13.60 -6.96
C MET A 67 4.15 14.37 -7.80
N ARG A 68 4.08 14.27 -9.14
CA ARG A 68 4.95 15.04 -10.04
C ARG A 68 4.72 16.55 -9.90
N PHE A 69 3.48 17.01 -9.78
CA PHE A 69 3.18 18.42 -9.54
C PHE A 69 3.68 18.92 -8.19
N ALA A 70 3.73 18.05 -7.19
CA ALA A 70 4.34 18.33 -5.88
C ALA A 70 5.89 18.23 -5.90
N GLY A 71 6.52 17.95 -7.04
CA GLY A 71 7.97 17.77 -7.17
C GLY A 71 8.50 16.40 -6.71
N ARG A 72 7.62 15.48 -6.29
CA ARG A 72 7.94 14.14 -5.76
C ARG A 72 7.97 13.08 -6.88
N SER A 73 8.85 13.27 -7.86
CA SER A 73 8.89 12.42 -9.07
C SER A 73 9.26 10.97 -8.79
N GLU A 74 10.11 10.72 -7.79
CA GLU A 74 10.49 9.36 -7.38
C GLU A 74 9.31 8.62 -6.73
N ASP A 75 8.60 9.26 -5.82
CA ASP A 75 7.37 8.71 -5.23
C ASP A 75 6.30 8.44 -6.29
N ALA A 76 6.21 9.29 -7.33
CA ALA A 76 5.29 9.05 -8.44
C ALA A 76 5.57 7.70 -9.13
N LEU A 77 6.85 7.38 -9.40
CA LEU A 77 7.25 6.09 -9.96
C LEU A 77 6.91 4.95 -9.00
N LEU A 78 7.22 5.14 -7.71
CA LEU A 78 6.92 4.17 -6.65
C LEU A 78 5.44 3.77 -6.61
N LEU A 79 4.52 4.74 -6.68
CA LEU A 79 3.08 4.47 -6.68
C LEU A 79 2.65 3.56 -7.85
N MET A 80 3.29 3.69 -9.01
CA MET A 80 3.03 2.86 -10.18
C MET A 80 3.57 1.44 -9.99
N ASP A 81 4.76 1.30 -9.41
CA ASP A 81 5.37 0.00 -9.16
C ASP A 81 4.60 -0.79 -8.09
N ILE A 82 4.16 -0.13 -7.02
CA ILE A 82 3.27 -0.71 -6.02
C ILE A 82 1.95 -1.16 -6.66
N TYR A 83 1.36 -0.34 -7.53
CA TYR A 83 0.14 -0.70 -8.24
C TYR A 83 0.34 -1.97 -9.09
N ARG A 84 1.40 -2.01 -9.91
CA ARG A 84 1.74 -3.16 -10.77
C ARG A 84 1.96 -4.45 -9.97
N ALA A 85 2.64 -4.34 -8.82
CA ALA A 85 2.85 -5.45 -7.90
C ALA A 85 1.53 -5.93 -7.28
N SER A 86 0.61 -5.01 -6.96
CA SER A 86 -0.66 -5.33 -6.32
C SER A 86 -1.68 -6.01 -7.25
N VAL A 87 -1.70 -5.68 -8.54
CA VAL A 87 -2.60 -6.31 -9.53
C VAL A 87 -2.02 -7.60 -10.12
N GLY A 88 -0.81 -7.98 -9.71
CA GLY A 88 -0.21 -9.25 -10.10
C GLY A 88 -0.01 -9.38 -11.60
N THR A 89 0.56 -8.35 -12.25
CA THR A 89 0.95 -8.43 -13.67
C THR A 89 1.87 -9.65 -13.87
N GLN A 90 1.30 -10.74 -14.39
CA GLN A 90 1.88 -12.10 -14.40
C GLN A 90 3.20 -12.20 -15.17
N ALA A 91 3.53 -11.22 -16.00
CA ALA A 91 4.63 -11.32 -16.94
C ALA A 91 6.01 -11.45 -16.28
N HIS A 92 6.21 -10.96 -15.04
CA HIS A 92 7.54 -10.89 -14.42
C HIS A 92 7.53 -11.02 -12.88
N SER A 93 6.67 -11.85 -12.29
CA SER A 93 6.78 -12.12 -10.85
C SER A 93 7.99 -13.02 -10.58
N MET A 94 9.16 -12.42 -10.34
CA MET A 94 10.30 -13.20 -9.85
C MET A 94 9.88 -13.90 -8.55
N PRO A 95 10.08 -15.23 -8.43
CA PRO A 95 9.81 -15.92 -7.19
C PRO A 95 10.72 -15.35 -6.12
N ILE A 96 10.13 -14.88 -5.01
CA ILE A 96 10.88 -14.51 -3.82
C ILE A 96 11.56 -15.80 -3.33
N ARG A 97 12.80 -15.72 -2.86
CA ARG A 97 13.50 -16.91 -2.37
C ARG A 97 13.06 -17.25 -0.94
N LYS A 98 13.21 -18.52 -0.55
CA LYS A 98 13.06 -18.91 0.87
C LYS A 98 13.98 -18.06 1.75
N GLY A 99 13.45 -17.61 2.89
CA GLY A 99 14.18 -16.76 3.83
C GLY A 99 14.30 -15.29 3.43
N VAL A 100 13.62 -14.83 2.37
CA VAL A 100 13.57 -13.41 1.97
C VAL A 100 12.21 -12.83 2.36
N GLY A 101 12.22 -11.82 3.24
CA GLY A 101 11.04 -11.08 3.69
C GLY A 101 10.10 -11.86 4.60
N ALA A 102 10.37 -13.13 4.88
CA ALA A 102 9.62 -14.00 5.78
C ALA A 102 10.53 -15.13 6.29
N LEU A 103 10.10 -15.78 7.37
CA LEU A 103 10.73 -17.04 7.82
C LEU A 103 10.54 -18.14 6.76
N PRO A 104 11.48 -19.12 6.67
CA PRO A 104 11.39 -20.20 5.70
C PRO A 104 10.08 -20.99 5.73
N GLU A 105 9.49 -21.19 6.91
CA GLU A 105 8.21 -21.89 7.12
C GLU A 105 6.98 -21.14 6.59
N HIS A 106 7.04 -19.82 6.47
CA HIS A 106 5.96 -19.00 5.91
C HIS A 106 6.16 -18.69 4.42
N HIS A 107 7.23 -19.24 3.82
CA HIS A 107 7.60 -18.95 2.44
C HIS A 107 6.46 -19.20 1.45
N ASP A 108 5.76 -20.33 1.57
CA ASP A 108 4.72 -20.71 0.61
C ASP A 108 3.36 -20.04 0.91
N HIS A 109 3.26 -19.19 1.93
CA HIS A 109 2.01 -18.54 2.29
C HIS A 109 1.63 -17.44 1.26
N PRO A 110 0.49 -17.56 0.56
CA PRO A 110 0.18 -16.73 -0.60
C PRO A 110 0.08 -15.25 -0.28
N TYR A 111 -0.54 -14.89 0.86
CA TYR A 111 -0.67 -13.48 1.26
C TYR A 111 0.66 -12.88 1.75
N VAL A 112 1.54 -13.70 2.34
CA VAL A 112 2.88 -13.25 2.76
C VAL A 112 3.70 -12.92 1.53
N GLN A 113 3.72 -13.82 0.55
CA GLN A 113 4.39 -13.61 -0.73
C GLN A 113 3.87 -12.37 -1.47
N ARG A 114 2.56 -12.12 -1.47
CA ARG A 114 1.98 -10.90 -2.08
C ARG A 114 2.43 -9.63 -1.33
N ALA A 115 2.35 -9.62 -0.01
CA ALA A 115 2.78 -8.47 0.80
C ALA A 115 4.27 -8.15 0.60
N ILE A 116 5.15 -9.17 0.61
CA ILE A 116 6.59 -8.97 0.37
C ILE A 116 6.83 -8.34 -1.01
N ARG A 117 6.18 -8.83 -2.08
CA ARG A 117 6.32 -8.25 -3.44
C ARG A 117 5.93 -6.77 -3.47
N ILE A 118 4.81 -6.43 -2.82
CA ILE A 118 4.31 -5.05 -2.72
C ILE A 118 5.34 -4.16 -2.00
N LEU A 119 5.84 -4.59 -0.84
CA LEU A 119 6.81 -3.83 -0.06
C LEU A 119 8.15 -3.68 -0.79
N GLN A 120 8.63 -4.73 -1.46
CA GLN A 120 9.84 -4.65 -2.30
C GLN A 120 9.65 -3.70 -3.50
N ALA A 121 8.47 -3.69 -4.12
CA ALA A 121 8.14 -2.74 -5.19
C ALA A 121 8.10 -1.29 -4.69
N ALA A 122 7.86 -1.08 -3.39
CA ALA A 122 8.03 0.19 -2.72
C ALA A 122 9.48 0.51 -2.31
N GLY A 123 10.46 -0.25 -2.78
CA GLY A 123 11.88 -0.03 -2.50
C GLY A 123 12.31 -0.39 -1.07
N LEU A 124 11.43 -1.05 -0.29
CA LEU A 124 11.73 -1.43 1.08
C LEU A 124 12.59 -2.71 1.08
N PRO A 125 13.66 -2.79 1.91
CA PRO A 125 14.53 -3.95 1.92
C PRO A 125 13.90 -5.08 2.73
N PRO A 126 13.76 -6.30 2.18
CA PRO A 126 13.33 -7.46 2.94
C PRO A 126 14.46 -7.95 3.85
N LEU A 127 14.10 -8.54 4.99
CA LEU A 127 15.01 -9.36 5.80
C LEU A 127 15.50 -10.53 4.94
N HIS A 128 16.79 -10.84 4.99
CA HIS A 128 17.32 -12.11 4.50
C HIS A 128 17.72 -12.93 5.72
N THR A 129 17.24 -14.16 5.82
CA THR A 129 17.48 -15.07 6.96
C THR A 129 17.65 -16.51 6.48
N ASP A 130 18.44 -17.29 7.21
CA ASP A 130 18.51 -18.76 7.05
C ASP A 130 17.47 -19.50 7.91
N GLY A 131 16.64 -18.75 8.65
CA GLY A 131 15.66 -19.27 9.62
C GLY A 131 16.15 -19.26 11.07
N ILE A 132 17.45 -19.07 11.30
CA ILE A 132 18.06 -19.00 12.64
C ILE A 132 18.68 -17.62 12.86
N HIS A 133 19.37 -17.08 11.86
CA HIS A 133 20.08 -15.81 11.94
C HIS A 133 19.72 -14.86 10.79
N PRO A 134 19.64 -13.54 11.07
CA PRO A 134 19.53 -12.53 10.03
C PRO A 134 20.85 -12.41 9.25
N LEU A 135 20.81 -12.71 7.96
CA LEU A 135 21.91 -12.51 7.01
C LEU A 135 21.96 -11.06 6.49
N ARG A 136 20.80 -10.40 6.41
CA ARG A 136 20.65 -8.98 6.10
C ARG A 136 19.40 -8.44 6.78
N TRP A 137 19.52 -7.34 7.50
CA TRP A 137 18.37 -6.66 8.11
C TRP A 137 17.45 -6.04 7.08
N GLY A 138 16.17 -6.00 7.42
CA GLY A 138 15.09 -5.54 6.56
C GLY A 138 13.74 -5.86 7.20
N PHE A 139 12.65 -5.61 6.47
CA PHE A 139 11.32 -5.95 6.96
C PHE A 139 11.06 -7.45 6.93
N GLN A 140 10.21 -7.92 7.83
CA GLN A 140 9.74 -9.30 7.87
C GLN A 140 8.21 -9.32 7.87
N VAL A 141 7.63 -10.24 7.09
CA VAL A 141 6.20 -10.48 7.00
C VAL A 141 5.89 -11.88 7.51
N GLN A 142 4.83 -12.00 8.29
CA GLN A 142 4.32 -13.27 8.80
C GLN A 142 2.80 -13.31 8.74
N PRO A 143 2.17 -14.50 8.61
CA PRO A 143 0.72 -14.61 8.69
C PRO A 143 0.25 -14.33 10.14
N ALA A 144 -0.98 -13.83 10.30
CA ALA A 144 -1.52 -13.52 11.63
C ALA A 144 -1.99 -14.76 12.43
N GLY A 145 -2.11 -15.93 11.79
CA GLY A 145 -2.60 -17.18 12.36
C GLY A 145 -3.94 -17.63 11.79
N GLU A 146 -4.37 -18.85 12.12
CA GLU A 146 -5.55 -19.50 11.52
C GLU A 146 -6.88 -18.75 11.79
N GLY A 147 -6.98 -18.05 12.91
CA GLY A 147 -8.17 -17.27 13.29
C GLY A 147 -8.32 -15.93 12.55
N LEU A 148 -7.32 -15.50 11.78
CA LEU A 148 -7.29 -14.22 11.06
C LEU A 148 -6.92 -14.44 9.59
N PRO A 149 -7.75 -15.14 8.81
CA PRO A 149 -7.46 -15.43 7.41
C PRO A 149 -7.30 -14.14 6.60
N GLY A 150 -6.25 -14.09 5.77
CA GLY A 150 -5.92 -12.94 4.94
C GLY A 150 -5.14 -11.83 5.65
N TRP A 151 -4.99 -11.89 6.97
CA TRP A 151 -4.16 -10.95 7.72
C TRP A 151 -2.69 -11.35 7.70
N VAL A 152 -1.84 -10.33 7.56
CA VAL A 152 -0.39 -10.44 7.71
C VAL A 152 0.09 -9.39 8.72
N PHE A 153 1.10 -9.76 9.48
CA PHE A 153 1.87 -8.83 10.30
C PHE A 153 3.17 -8.48 9.60
N ILE A 154 3.55 -7.21 9.71
CA ILE A 154 4.77 -6.66 9.14
C ILE A 154 5.59 -6.11 10.30
N ASN A 155 6.79 -6.65 10.46
CA ASN A 155 7.84 -6.08 11.28
C ASN A 155 8.69 -5.15 10.39
N PRO A 156 8.69 -3.83 10.59
CA PRO A 156 9.49 -2.89 9.80
C PRO A 156 11.00 -3.15 9.91
N ASP A 157 11.79 -2.63 8.97
CA ASP A 157 13.25 -2.66 9.13
C ASP A 157 13.70 -1.77 10.31
N PRO A 158 14.82 -2.10 10.99
CA PRO A 158 15.32 -1.32 12.12
C PRO A 158 15.53 0.17 11.81
N ASP A 159 15.92 0.47 10.57
CA ASP A 159 16.23 1.82 10.09
C ASP A 159 15.01 2.51 9.45
N CYS A 160 13.80 1.96 9.62
CA CYS A 160 12.59 2.48 8.95
C CYS A 160 12.33 3.96 9.25
N ASP A 161 12.61 4.41 10.47
CA ASP A 161 12.35 5.78 10.93
C ASP A 161 13.28 6.82 10.28
N GLU A 162 14.42 6.40 9.69
CA GLU A 162 15.33 7.27 8.94
C GLU A 162 14.88 7.47 7.48
N ARG A 163 13.96 6.63 6.99
CA ARG A 163 13.48 6.69 5.60
C ARG A 163 12.48 7.83 5.42
N THR A 164 12.61 8.55 4.31
CA THR A 164 11.70 9.62 3.90
C THR A 164 10.90 9.25 2.66
N GLY A 165 9.95 10.11 2.26
CA GLY A 165 9.12 9.88 1.06
C GLY A 165 7.87 9.06 1.38
N PHE A 166 7.19 8.57 0.32
CA PHE A 166 5.88 7.93 0.47
C PHE A 166 5.94 6.62 1.29
N ALA A 167 7.00 5.84 1.10
CA ALA A 167 7.26 4.62 1.86
C ALA A 167 8.16 4.86 3.10
N GLY A 168 8.38 6.11 3.50
CA GLY A 168 9.25 6.47 4.62
C GLY A 168 8.60 6.27 6.00
N GLY A 169 9.42 5.93 7.00
CA GLY A 169 8.97 5.71 8.36
C GLY A 169 8.09 4.46 8.52
N ARG A 170 7.71 4.18 9.77
CA ARG A 170 6.74 3.11 10.09
C ARG A 170 5.40 3.27 9.37
N ARG A 171 4.92 4.52 9.24
CA ARG A 171 3.65 4.81 8.54
C ARG A 171 3.75 4.56 7.03
N GLY A 172 4.94 4.66 6.44
CA GLY A 172 5.18 4.37 5.03
C GLY A 172 4.82 2.94 4.65
N TYR A 173 5.12 1.97 5.51
CA TYR A 173 4.70 0.57 5.31
C TYR A 173 3.17 0.43 5.22
N LEU A 174 2.44 1.09 6.12
CA LEU A 174 0.97 1.09 6.09
C LEU A 174 0.43 1.84 4.86
N ALA A 175 1.04 2.96 4.49
CA ALA A 175 0.67 3.74 3.30
C ALA A 175 0.85 2.91 2.03
N VAL A 176 1.96 2.18 1.90
CA VAL A 176 2.23 1.24 0.80
C VAL A 176 1.17 0.16 0.73
N MET A 177 0.85 -0.50 1.84
CA MET A 177 -0.17 -1.55 1.85
C MET A 177 -1.56 -1.01 1.55
N CYS A 178 -1.92 0.15 2.10
CA CYS A 178 -3.18 0.83 1.83
C CYS A 178 -3.29 1.21 0.35
N TRP A 179 -2.24 1.81 -0.23
CA TRP A 179 -2.15 2.13 -1.65
C TRP A 179 -2.21 0.89 -2.53
N ALA A 180 -1.63 -0.23 -2.07
CA ALA A 180 -1.72 -1.54 -2.69
C ALA A 180 -3.12 -2.17 -2.63
N GLY A 181 -4.10 -1.51 -2.00
CA GLY A 181 -5.47 -1.99 -1.90
C GLY A 181 -5.67 -3.02 -0.80
N TRP A 182 -4.81 -3.04 0.22
CA TRP A 182 -5.00 -3.83 1.44
C TRP A 182 -5.71 -2.99 2.50
N GLY A 183 -6.43 -3.63 3.41
CA GLY A 183 -6.89 -2.95 4.63
C GLY A 183 -5.72 -2.88 5.63
N VAL A 184 -5.68 -1.86 6.50
CA VAL A 184 -4.62 -1.71 7.49
C VAL A 184 -5.19 -1.32 8.84
N ILE A 185 -4.51 -1.69 9.92
CA ILE A 185 -4.74 -1.13 11.26
C ILE A 185 -3.69 -0.03 11.45
N ASN A 186 -4.15 1.20 11.68
CA ASN A 186 -3.27 2.37 11.80
C ASN A 186 -2.57 2.46 13.17
N GLU A 187 -3.00 1.65 14.13
CA GLU A 187 -2.40 1.51 15.46
C GLU A 187 -1.52 0.25 15.49
N PRO A 188 -0.34 0.29 16.15
CA PRO A 188 0.48 -0.90 16.33
C PRO A 188 -0.28 -1.96 17.13
N VAL A 189 -0.31 -3.20 16.65
CA VAL A 189 -1.10 -4.28 17.30
C VAL A 189 -0.38 -4.81 18.54
N TYR A 190 0.93 -5.07 18.43
CA TYR A 190 1.78 -5.54 19.52
C TYR A 190 3.24 -5.18 19.25
N GLU A 191 3.94 -4.59 20.21
CA GLU A 191 5.39 -4.28 20.14
C GLU A 191 5.86 -3.56 18.85
N GLY A 192 4.99 -2.74 18.25
CA GLY A 192 5.32 -2.02 17.02
C GLY A 192 5.09 -2.79 15.72
N LEU A 193 4.51 -4.00 15.78
CA LEU A 193 4.06 -4.74 14.60
C LEU A 193 2.91 -4.01 13.91
N LEU A 194 3.02 -3.94 12.59
CA LEU A 194 2.02 -3.39 11.69
C LEU A 194 1.13 -4.50 11.16
N ALA A 195 -0.14 -4.22 10.90
CA ALA A 195 -1.09 -5.22 10.42
C ALA A 195 -1.79 -4.77 9.13
N ALA A 196 -1.85 -5.69 8.17
CA ALA A 196 -2.56 -5.50 6.91
C ALA A 196 -3.41 -6.73 6.56
N VAL A 197 -4.56 -6.49 5.94
CA VAL A 197 -5.49 -7.54 5.49
C VAL A 197 -5.65 -7.50 3.98
N HIS A 198 -5.53 -8.67 3.37
CA HIS A 198 -5.72 -8.84 1.93
C HIS A 198 -7.13 -8.37 1.52
N PRO A 199 -7.31 -7.72 0.34
CA PRO A 199 -8.61 -7.23 -0.13
C PRO A 199 -9.74 -8.27 -0.06
N ASP A 200 -9.46 -9.52 -0.44
CA ASP A 200 -10.41 -10.64 -0.40
C ASP A 200 -10.96 -10.95 1.02
N HIS A 201 -10.30 -10.46 2.07
CA HIS A 201 -10.62 -10.73 3.47
C HIS A 201 -10.95 -9.47 4.28
N ARG A 202 -11.10 -8.30 3.63
CA ARG A 202 -11.32 -7.01 4.33
C ARG A 202 -12.53 -6.96 5.26
N ASN A 203 -13.54 -7.82 5.04
CA ASN A 203 -14.73 -7.90 5.88
C ASN A 203 -14.54 -8.82 7.10
N ASN A 204 -13.42 -9.54 7.21
CA ASN A 204 -13.05 -10.29 8.39
C ASN A 204 -12.38 -9.33 9.37
N ALA A 205 -13.19 -8.58 10.11
CA ALA A 205 -12.69 -7.72 11.16
C ALA A 205 -11.85 -8.54 12.14
N PHE A 206 -10.78 -7.93 12.69
CA PHE A 206 -10.33 -8.31 14.02
C PHE A 206 -11.59 -8.29 14.90
N SER A 207 -12.09 -9.45 15.30
CA SER A 207 -13.03 -9.50 16.41
C SER A 207 -12.25 -8.95 17.59
N ALA A 208 -12.38 -7.65 17.86
CA ALA A 208 -11.91 -7.08 19.09
C ALA A 208 -12.46 -7.97 20.22
N PRO A 209 -11.64 -8.39 21.20
CA PRO A 209 -12.16 -9.16 22.32
C PRO A 209 -13.31 -8.38 22.93
N SER A 210 -14.51 -8.96 22.87
CA SER A 210 -15.69 -8.49 23.57
C SER A 210 -15.40 -8.60 25.05
N ASN A 211 -14.85 -7.55 25.64
CA ASN A 211 -14.65 -7.48 27.07
C ASN A 211 -15.94 -6.97 27.72
N PHE A 212 -16.40 -7.79 28.66
CA PHE A 212 -17.45 -7.61 29.65
C PHE A 212 -17.46 -6.24 30.34
#